data_AF-A0A858RKP1-F1
#
_entry.id   AF-A0A858RKP1-F1
#
_cell.length_a   1.000
_cell.length_b   1.000
_cell.length_c   1.000
_cell.angle_alpha   90.00
_cell.angle_beta   90.00
_cell.angle_gamma   90.00
#
_symmetry.space_group_name_H-M   'P 1'
#
loop_
_entity.id
_entity.type
_entity.pdbx_description
1 polymer ?
#
loop_
_entity_poly.entity_id
_entity_poly.type
_entity_poly.pdbx_seq_one_letter_code
_entity_poly.pdbx_strand_id
1 'polypeptide(L)'
;MTGIRSLFHLVWLCVLAVPAMAQVDVRLQMARNTFVAGEPVEVVVSITNQSGQDLTLQGDSRQGWINFTVMGANRDGVPLSALSQPAFGAAKIPFGQTMSRRFDLAQMYPLREMGNFSVYAVVRLPGQTRDGFISNRLLFNISTARPYWTQKVGLPGKPGQMREFRVLNFNNGRKTYLYGQVMNTKTGSALQTHSLGEYLSFSKPAVALDNRQTMHVLYLIAPTVWSHARIGPDGSLLGSQLHKAAGSINPQLFTMKDGSVQVGNSIPYDPKAEAEARGKVRKASERPSF
;
A
#
# COMPACT_ATOMS: atom_id res chain seq x y z
N MET A 1 28.77 59.16 -46.67
CA MET A 1 29.67 58.50 -45.69
C MET A 1 29.13 58.78 -44.30
N THR A 2 29.12 57.75 -43.44
CA THR A 2 28.96 57.75 -41.96
C THR A 2 27.65 58.34 -41.39
N GLY A 3 26.83 57.65 -40.59
CA GLY A 3 26.97 56.33 -39.99
C GLY A 3 25.64 55.85 -39.35
N ILE A 4 25.36 54.57 -39.53
CA ILE A 4 24.32 53.80 -38.83
C ILE A 4 25.01 52.53 -38.36
N ARG A 5 25.76 52.60 -37.27
CA ARG A 5 26.48 51.45 -36.68
C ARG A 5 26.68 51.64 -35.19
N SER A 6 25.60 51.77 -34.41
CA SER A 6 25.71 51.60 -32.95
C SER A 6 24.35 51.40 -32.27
N LEU A 7 23.53 50.46 -32.73
CA LEU A 7 22.29 50.12 -32.00
C LEU A 7 21.90 48.63 -32.08
N PHE A 8 22.88 47.74 -32.29
CA PHE A 8 22.61 46.30 -32.45
C PHE A 8 23.30 45.38 -31.43
N HIS A 9 23.93 45.94 -30.39
CA HIS A 9 24.66 45.14 -29.38
C HIS A 9 24.04 45.11 -27.98
N LEU A 10 22.81 45.62 -27.79
CA LEU A 10 22.13 45.61 -26.48
C LEU A 10 20.86 44.74 -26.45
N VAL A 11 20.77 43.70 -27.27
CA VAL A 11 19.58 42.80 -27.30
C VAL A 11 19.96 41.32 -27.09
N TRP A 12 21.24 40.99 -26.95
CA TRP A 12 21.71 39.60 -26.86
C TRP A 12 22.20 39.20 -25.46
N LEU A 13 21.54 39.69 -24.41
CA LEU A 13 21.78 39.23 -23.04
C LEU A 13 20.49 39.07 -22.22
N CYS A 14 19.39 38.65 -22.87
CA CYS A 14 18.31 37.96 -22.15
C CYS A 14 18.64 36.47 -22.14
N VAL A 15 19.72 36.11 -21.45
CA VAL A 15 19.95 34.72 -21.05
C VAL A 15 18.77 34.30 -20.21
N LEU A 16 18.04 33.32 -20.72
CA LEU A 16 17.00 32.54 -20.08
C LEU A 16 17.26 32.40 -18.57
N ALA A 17 16.62 33.26 -17.77
CA ALA A 17 16.44 33.02 -16.35
C ALA A 17 15.42 31.88 -16.22
N VAL A 18 15.90 30.64 -16.39
CA VAL A 18 15.12 29.45 -16.05
C VAL A 18 14.83 29.56 -14.55
N PRO A 19 13.56 29.63 -14.12
CA PRO A 19 13.26 29.72 -12.70
C PRO A 19 13.85 28.48 -12.03
N ALA A 20 14.63 28.71 -10.98
CA ALA A 20 15.39 27.72 -10.22
C ALA A 20 14.49 26.79 -9.39
N MET A 21 13.55 26.09 -10.03
CA MET A 21 12.79 24.98 -9.45
C MET A 21 13.60 23.67 -9.38
N ALA A 22 14.84 23.68 -9.86
CA ALA A 22 15.66 22.48 -10.01
C ALA A 22 16.52 22.13 -8.78
N GLN A 23 16.47 22.88 -7.68
CA GLN A 23 17.40 22.64 -6.56
C GLN A 23 16.95 21.53 -5.60
N VAL A 24 15.65 21.32 -5.44
CA VAL A 24 15.08 20.24 -4.63
C VAL A 24 13.88 19.67 -5.37
N ASP A 25 14.00 18.43 -5.85
CA ASP A 25 12.93 17.70 -6.54
C ASP A 25 12.20 16.79 -5.54
N VAL A 26 10.89 16.96 -5.42
CA VAL A 26 10.04 16.15 -4.53
C VAL A 26 9.10 15.32 -5.40
N ARG A 27 9.14 14.01 -5.22
CA ARG A 27 8.28 13.07 -5.96
C ARG A 27 7.48 12.22 -5.01
N LEU A 28 6.21 12.05 -5.33
CA LEU A 28 5.30 11.16 -4.63
C LEU A 28 4.97 9.98 -5.54
N GLN A 29 5.03 8.78 -4.97
CA GLN A 29 4.73 7.52 -5.66
C GLN A 29 3.80 6.65 -4.80
N MET A 30 2.98 5.84 -5.47
CA MET A 30 2.12 4.83 -4.84
C MET A 30 2.19 3.54 -5.68
N ALA A 31 2.10 2.38 -5.03
CA ALA A 31 2.15 1.09 -5.74
C ALA A 31 0.90 0.84 -6.59
N ARG A 32 -0.24 1.41 -6.19
CA ARG A 32 -1.54 1.34 -6.86
C ARG A 32 -2.37 2.56 -6.52
N ASN A 33 -3.44 2.78 -7.27
CA ASN A 33 -4.35 3.92 -7.12
C ASN A 33 -5.75 3.55 -6.62
N THR A 34 -6.02 2.27 -6.31
CA THR A 34 -7.29 1.81 -5.77
C THR A 34 -7.06 1.08 -4.46
N PHE A 35 -7.84 1.45 -3.43
CA PHE A 35 -7.76 0.89 -2.09
C PHE A 35 -9.15 0.54 -1.57
N VAL A 36 -9.22 -0.44 -0.67
CA VAL A 36 -10.46 -0.76 0.05
C VAL A 36 -10.51 0.02 1.36
N ALA A 37 -11.70 0.44 1.80
CA ALA A 37 -11.87 1.14 3.07
C ALA A 37 -11.23 0.38 4.26
N GLY A 38 -10.43 1.09 5.06
CA GLY A 38 -9.67 0.53 6.18
C GLY A 38 -8.35 -0.15 5.80
N GLU A 39 -7.99 -0.15 4.52
CA GLU A 39 -6.68 -0.60 4.05
C GLU A 39 -5.62 0.52 4.22
N PRO A 40 -4.36 0.19 4.54
CA PRO A 40 -3.25 1.13 4.48
C PRO A 40 -3.12 1.76 3.09
N VAL A 41 -2.92 3.08 3.06
CA VAL A 41 -2.71 3.84 1.83
C VAL A 41 -1.26 4.29 1.81
N GLU A 42 -0.38 3.39 1.39
CA GLU A 42 1.06 3.63 1.38
C GLU A 42 1.49 4.54 0.24
N VAL A 43 2.21 5.61 0.58
CA VAL A 43 2.89 6.50 -0.36
C VAL A 43 4.37 6.58 -0.05
N VAL A 44 5.19 6.72 -1.09
CA VAL A 44 6.63 6.94 -0.99
C VAL A 44 6.93 8.35 -1.45
N VAL A 45 7.57 9.14 -0.57
CA VAL A 45 8.09 10.46 -0.92
C VAL A 45 9.58 10.33 -1.16
N SER A 46 10.04 10.77 -2.32
CA SER A 46 11.45 10.84 -2.70
C SER A 46 11.85 12.31 -2.85
N ILE A 47 12.91 12.70 -2.16
CA ILE A 47 13.43 14.07 -2.14
C ILE A 47 14.85 14.02 -2.67
N THR A 48 15.10 14.65 -3.81
CA THR A 48 16.39 14.69 -4.47
C THR A 48 17.02 16.06 -4.27
N ASN A 49 18.23 16.10 -3.70
CA ASN A 49 18.97 17.33 -3.47
C ASN A 49 19.87 17.65 -4.66
N GLN A 50 19.56 18.73 -5.37
CA GLN A 50 20.30 19.26 -6.51
C GLN A 50 20.76 20.72 -6.24
N SER A 51 20.81 21.14 -4.98
CA SER A 51 21.01 22.54 -4.57
C SER A 51 22.46 23.02 -4.55
N GLY A 52 23.43 22.14 -4.83
CA GLY A 52 24.87 22.41 -4.75
C GLY A 52 25.46 22.31 -3.34
N GLN A 53 24.63 22.06 -2.31
CA GLN A 53 25.06 21.93 -0.91
C GLN A 53 24.24 20.87 -0.18
N ASP A 54 24.69 20.46 1.00
CA ASP A 54 23.94 19.53 1.85
C ASP A 54 22.63 20.17 2.33
N LEU A 55 21.52 19.42 2.21
CA LEU A 55 20.21 19.86 2.64
C LEU A 55 19.91 19.32 4.03
N THR A 56 19.48 20.18 4.95
CA THR A 56 18.97 19.77 6.26
C THR A 56 17.47 20.04 6.32
N LEU A 57 16.68 18.98 6.50
CA LEU A 57 15.24 19.03 6.69
C LEU A 57 14.95 18.88 8.18
N GLN A 58 14.38 19.92 8.78
CA GLN A 58 14.02 19.91 10.19
C GLN A 58 12.73 20.69 10.37
N GLY A 59 11.75 20.04 11.01
CA GLY A 59 10.51 20.70 11.43
C GLY A 59 10.74 21.50 12.71
N ASP A 60 9.78 22.34 13.05
CA ASP A 60 9.75 23.03 14.35
C ASP A 60 8.91 22.23 15.37
N SER A 61 8.70 22.80 16.55
CA SER A 61 7.90 22.16 17.62
C SER A 61 6.42 21.96 17.27
N ARG A 62 5.91 22.58 16.20
CA ARG A 62 4.49 22.61 15.81
C ARG A 62 4.23 21.97 14.46
N GLN A 63 5.22 21.87 13.59
CA GLN A 63 5.06 21.41 12.22
C GLN A 63 6.30 20.64 11.74
N GLY A 64 6.06 19.43 11.22
CA GLY A 64 7.09 18.64 10.54
C GLY A 64 7.57 19.29 9.24
N TRP A 65 8.77 18.94 8.78
CA TRP A 65 9.33 19.45 7.53
C TRP A 65 8.62 18.92 6.27
N ILE A 66 7.72 17.95 6.40
CA ILE A 66 6.86 17.46 5.31
C ILE A 66 5.40 17.39 5.77
N ASN A 67 4.50 17.84 4.90
CA ASN A 67 3.06 17.75 5.09
C ASN A 67 2.42 17.17 3.84
N PHE A 68 1.26 16.55 4.01
CA PHE A 68 0.42 16.13 2.89
C PHE A 68 -0.80 17.05 2.81
N THR A 69 -1.25 17.29 1.58
CA THR A 69 -2.56 17.89 1.35
C THR A 69 -3.39 16.85 0.61
N VAL A 70 -4.36 16.26 1.31
CA VAL A 70 -5.30 15.31 0.74
C VAL A 70 -6.61 16.03 0.45
N MET A 71 -7.11 15.97 -0.78
CA MET A 71 -8.40 16.55 -1.17
C MET A 71 -9.36 15.42 -1.56
N GLY A 72 -10.59 15.47 -1.06
CA GLY A 72 -11.67 14.60 -1.50
C GLY A 72 -12.45 15.24 -2.65
N ALA A 73 -12.72 14.48 -3.71
CA ALA A 73 -13.52 14.96 -4.84
C ALA A 73 -14.95 15.34 -4.42
N ASN A 74 -15.49 14.68 -3.41
CA ASN A 74 -16.84 14.92 -2.89
C ASN A 74 -16.94 16.16 -1.97
N ARG A 75 -15.85 16.92 -1.79
CA ARG A 75 -15.80 18.10 -0.92
C ARG A 75 -15.38 19.36 -1.68
N ASP A 76 -15.70 19.45 -2.98
CA ASP A 76 -15.45 20.64 -3.81
C ASP A 76 -13.99 21.14 -3.78
N GLY A 77 -13.02 20.22 -3.61
CA GLY A 77 -11.60 20.56 -3.53
C GLY A 77 -11.11 21.02 -2.15
N VAL A 78 -11.94 20.97 -1.11
CA VAL A 78 -11.52 21.27 0.27
C VAL A 78 -10.57 20.18 0.80
N PRO A 79 -9.39 20.56 1.34
CA PRO A 79 -8.48 19.62 1.97
C PRO A 79 -9.09 18.91 3.19
N LEU A 80 -8.82 17.62 3.35
CA LEU A 80 -9.14 16.86 4.54
C LEU A 80 -8.30 17.34 5.72
N SER A 81 -8.93 17.47 6.88
CA SER A 81 -8.21 17.71 8.14
C SER A 81 -7.40 16.48 8.53
N ALA A 82 -6.12 16.68 8.82
CA ALA A 82 -5.25 15.62 9.32
C ALA A 82 -5.70 15.20 10.74
N LEU A 83 -5.74 13.89 11.00
CA LEU A 83 -5.98 13.31 12.32
C LEU A 83 -4.74 13.43 13.22
N SER A 84 -3.56 13.37 12.61
CA SER A 84 -2.27 13.52 13.27
C SER A 84 -1.27 14.12 12.30
N GLN A 85 -0.35 14.95 12.79
CA GLN A 85 0.80 15.32 12.00
C GLN A 85 1.89 14.26 12.16
N PRO A 86 2.52 13.84 11.07
CA PRO A 86 3.62 12.90 11.17
C PRO A 86 4.84 13.59 11.81
N ALA A 87 5.34 13.00 12.90
CA ALA A 87 6.50 13.51 13.61
C ALA A 87 7.78 13.01 12.93
N PHE A 88 8.59 13.94 12.43
CA PHE A 88 9.85 13.62 11.77
C PHE A 88 11.03 14.14 12.56
N GLY A 89 12.02 13.26 12.75
CA GLY A 89 13.35 13.70 13.12
C GLY A 89 13.96 14.56 12.01
N ALA A 90 15.02 15.28 12.36
CA ALA A 90 15.86 15.95 11.38
C ALA A 90 16.42 14.93 10.37
N ALA A 91 16.48 15.33 9.11
CA ALA A 91 17.06 14.52 8.04
C ALA A 91 18.07 15.34 7.26
N LYS A 92 19.23 14.74 6.98
CA LYS A 92 20.26 15.33 6.14
C LYS A 92 20.28 14.61 4.79
N ILE A 93 20.23 15.36 3.70
CA ILE A 93 20.32 14.84 2.33
C ILE A 93 21.58 15.46 1.70
N PRO A 94 22.66 14.69 1.51
CA PRO A 94 23.86 15.20 0.86
C PRO A 94 23.58 15.71 -0.56
N PHE A 95 24.41 16.63 -1.05
CA PHE A 95 24.30 17.09 -2.43
C PHE A 95 24.36 15.91 -3.43
N GLY A 96 23.46 15.92 -4.41
CA GLY A 96 23.35 14.90 -5.45
C GLY A 96 22.66 13.61 -5.00
N GLN A 97 22.20 13.50 -3.75
CA GLN A 97 21.54 12.31 -3.23
C GLN A 97 20.02 12.44 -3.14
N THR A 98 19.36 11.28 -3.10
CA THR A 98 17.91 11.16 -2.90
C THR A 98 17.61 10.45 -1.58
N MET A 99 16.72 11.02 -0.79
CA MET A 99 16.12 10.34 0.38
C MET A 99 14.71 9.90 0.04
N SER A 100 14.39 8.62 0.29
CA SER A 100 13.03 8.09 0.17
C SER A 100 12.46 7.69 1.53
N ARG A 101 11.20 8.06 1.79
CA ARG A 101 10.46 7.73 3.02
C ARG A 101 9.08 7.19 2.65
N ARG A 102 8.61 6.17 3.39
CA ARG A 102 7.27 5.58 3.23
C ARG A 102 6.33 6.11 4.32
N PHE A 103 5.08 6.38 3.94
CA PHE A 103 4.03 6.88 4.82
C PHE A 103 2.72 6.17 4.55
N ASP A 104 1.91 5.96 5.59
CA ASP A 104 0.55 5.47 5.47
C ASP A 104 -0.44 6.64 5.64
N LEU A 105 -1.06 7.07 4.54
CA LEU A 105 -2.02 8.17 4.56
C LEU A 105 -3.28 7.85 5.37
N ALA A 106 -3.65 6.56 5.52
CA ALA A 106 -4.85 6.15 6.24
C ALA A 106 -4.73 6.36 7.76
N GLN A 107 -3.50 6.46 8.28
CA GLN A 107 -3.24 6.81 9.68
C GLN A 107 -3.30 8.32 9.92
N MET A 108 -2.99 9.12 8.90
CA MET A 108 -2.90 10.57 9.02
C MET A 108 -4.19 11.30 8.62
N TYR A 109 -5.02 10.70 7.77
CA TYR A 109 -6.25 11.32 7.24
C TYR A 109 -7.44 10.37 7.38
N PRO A 110 -8.68 10.90 7.51
CA PRO A 110 -9.90 10.09 7.62
C PRO A 110 -10.31 9.46 6.28
N LEU A 111 -9.49 8.53 5.78
CA LEU A 111 -9.63 7.82 4.51
C LEU A 111 -10.56 6.60 4.62
N ARG A 112 -11.76 6.81 5.15
CA ARG A 112 -12.74 5.72 5.42
C ARG A 112 -13.91 5.71 4.45
N GLU A 113 -14.24 6.88 3.91
CA GLU A 113 -15.36 7.05 3.01
C GLU A 113 -14.97 6.66 1.59
N MET A 114 -15.91 6.01 0.91
CA MET A 114 -15.77 5.73 -0.52
C MET A 114 -15.72 7.05 -1.29
N GLY A 115 -14.75 7.17 -2.19
CA GLY A 115 -14.61 8.37 -3.00
C GLY A 115 -13.29 8.43 -3.76
N ASN A 116 -13.19 9.46 -4.59
CA ASN A 116 -11.96 9.81 -5.29
C ASN A 116 -11.20 10.85 -4.46
N PHE A 117 -9.89 10.67 -4.37
CA PHE A 117 -9.00 11.51 -3.60
C PHE A 117 -7.81 11.94 -4.45
N SER A 118 -7.24 13.08 -4.10
CA SER A 118 -5.95 13.51 -4.62
C SER A 118 -5.03 13.90 -3.48
N VAL A 119 -3.74 13.64 -3.64
CA VAL A 119 -2.73 13.96 -2.64
C VAL A 119 -1.48 14.52 -3.30
N TYR A 120 -0.88 15.50 -2.66
CA TYR A 120 0.48 15.94 -2.91
C TYR A 120 1.19 16.21 -1.59
N ALA A 121 2.52 16.13 -1.61
CA ALA A 121 3.37 16.46 -0.47
C ALA A 121 3.92 17.88 -0.62
N VAL A 122 4.15 18.54 0.51
CA VAL A 122 4.85 19.82 0.60
C VAL A 122 6.01 19.65 1.57
N VAL A 123 7.23 19.87 1.08
CA VAL A 123 8.47 19.83 1.87
C VAL A 123 8.93 21.24 2.13
N ARG A 124 9.24 21.57 3.39
CA ARG A 124 9.71 22.88 3.83
C ARG A 124 11.10 22.77 4.43
N LEU A 125 11.94 23.75 4.13
CA LEU A 125 13.24 23.89 4.77
C LEU A 125 13.10 24.65 6.11
N PRO A 126 14.08 24.53 7.01
CA PRO A 126 14.08 25.30 8.26
C PRO A 126 13.90 26.80 7.99
N GLY A 127 12.98 27.44 8.72
CA GLY A 127 12.65 28.86 8.56
C GLY A 127 11.66 29.19 7.44
N GLN A 128 11.32 28.24 6.56
CA GLN A 128 10.26 28.43 5.56
C GLN A 128 8.89 28.05 6.14
N THR A 129 7.95 29.00 6.16
CA THR A 129 6.58 28.77 6.63
C THR A 129 5.54 28.84 5.51
N ARG A 130 5.75 29.69 4.50
CA ARG A 130 4.83 29.87 3.35
C ARG A 130 5.29 29.11 2.11
N ASP A 131 6.57 29.25 1.76
CA ASP A 131 7.14 28.62 0.57
C ASP A 131 7.56 27.18 0.88
N GLY A 132 7.38 26.29 -0.10
CA GLY A 132 7.75 24.88 0.03
C GLY A 132 7.83 24.18 -1.31
N PHE A 133 8.59 23.10 -1.35
CA PHE A 133 8.74 22.27 -2.54
C PHE A 133 7.55 21.30 -2.62
N ILE A 134 6.76 21.44 -3.67
CA ILE A 134 5.53 20.68 -3.88
C ILE A 134 5.81 19.49 -4.78
N SER A 135 5.29 18.31 -4.43
CA SER A 135 5.42 17.12 -5.25
C SER A 135 4.47 17.11 -6.46
N ASN A 136 4.67 16.16 -7.37
CA ASN A 136 3.60 15.75 -8.28
C ASN A 136 2.33 15.35 -7.48
N ARG A 137 1.16 15.54 -8.11
CA ARG A 137 -0.13 15.14 -7.55
C ARG A 137 -0.44 13.69 -7.94
N LEU A 138 -0.88 12.91 -6.96
CA LEU A 138 -1.41 11.56 -7.18
C LEU A 138 -2.92 11.54 -7.02
N LEU A 139 -3.58 10.72 -7.85
CA LEU A 139 -5.01 10.45 -7.80
C LEU A 139 -5.21 9.01 -7.34
N PHE A 140 -6.10 8.80 -6.40
CA PHE A 140 -6.46 7.46 -5.92
C PHE A 140 -7.92 7.40 -5.51
N ASN A 141 -8.49 6.20 -5.49
CA ASN A 141 -9.86 5.97 -5.05
C ASN A 141 -9.90 5.01 -3.87
N ILE A 142 -10.83 5.27 -2.95
CA ILE A 142 -11.20 4.36 -1.88
C ILE A 142 -12.56 3.79 -2.25
N SER A 143 -12.64 2.47 -2.24
CA SER A 143 -13.84 1.73 -2.58
C SER A 143 -14.29 0.86 -1.41
N THR A 144 -15.57 0.54 -1.39
CA THR A 144 -16.14 -0.39 -0.40
C THR A 144 -16.15 -1.80 -0.96
N ALA A 145 -15.58 -2.75 -0.22
CA ALA A 145 -15.67 -4.17 -0.54
C ALA A 145 -16.92 -4.78 0.09
N ARG A 146 -17.50 -5.80 -0.54
CA ARG A 146 -18.70 -6.47 -0.06
C ARG A 146 -18.33 -7.58 0.93
N PRO A 147 -19.00 -7.73 2.07
CA PRO A 147 -18.72 -8.86 2.95
C PRO A 147 -19.09 -10.18 2.26
N TYR A 148 -18.13 -11.11 2.22
CA TYR A 148 -18.32 -12.50 1.81
C TYR A 148 -18.66 -13.37 3.02
N TRP A 149 -17.95 -13.15 4.12
CA TRP A 149 -18.13 -13.87 5.38
C TRP A 149 -17.84 -12.94 6.55
N THR A 150 -18.56 -13.13 7.65
CA THR A 150 -18.44 -12.33 8.86
C THR A 150 -18.68 -13.19 10.10
N GLN A 151 -17.87 -13.01 11.15
CA GLN A 151 -18.13 -13.59 12.46
C GLN A 151 -17.66 -12.69 13.59
N LYS A 152 -18.51 -12.53 14.62
CA LYS A 152 -18.16 -11.83 15.86
C LYS A 152 -17.61 -12.81 16.88
N VAL A 153 -16.50 -12.45 17.52
CA VAL A 153 -15.84 -13.29 18.52
C VAL A 153 -15.38 -12.47 19.73
N GLY A 154 -15.35 -13.11 20.89
CA GLY A 154 -14.72 -12.57 22.09
C GLY A 154 -13.20 -12.78 22.05
N LEU A 155 -12.45 -11.85 22.65
CA LEU A 155 -10.99 -11.97 22.74
C LEU A 155 -10.54 -12.79 23.97
N PRO A 156 -9.64 -13.78 23.78
CA PRO A 156 -9.03 -14.48 24.91
C PRO A 156 -8.32 -13.50 25.85
N GLY A 157 -8.55 -13.66 27.16
CA GLY A 157 -7.93 -12.80 28.19
C GLY A 157 -8.45 -11.35 28.23
N LYS A 158 -9.45 -10.97 27.42
CA LYS A 158 -10.05 -9.62 27.43
C LYS A 158 -11.59 -9.70 27.46
N PRO A 159 -12.20 -10.03 28.62
CA PRO A 159 -13.65 -10.13 28.76
C PRO A 159 -14.37 -8.85 28.28
N GLY A 160 -15.48 -9.03 27.57
CA GLY A 160 -16.28 -7.91 27.03
C GLY A 160 -15.63 -7.14 25.88
N GLN A 161 -14.44 -7.54 25.41
CA GLN A 161 -13.91 -7.07 24.13
C GLN A 161 -14.24 -8.08 23.04
N MET A 162 -14.94 -7.59 22.01
CA MET A 162 -15.25 -8.37 20.83
C MET A 162 -14.54 -7.80 19.61
N ARG A 163 -14.32 -8.69 18.64
CA ARG A 163 -13.89 -8.38 17.28
C ARG A 163 -14.89 -8.94 16.31
N GLU A 164 -15.02 -8.28 15.18
CA GLU A 164 -15.75 -8.81 14.05
C GLU A 164 -14.73 -9.06 12.94
N PHE A 165 -14.52 -10.34 12.65
CA PHE A 165 -13.72 -10.77 11.52
C PHE A 165 -14.59 -10.75 10.27
N ARG A 166 -14.03 -10.26 9.18
CA ARG A 166 -14.69 -10.21 7.88
C ARG A 166 -13.74 -10.67 6.80
N VAL A 167 -14.25 -11.50 5.89
CA VAL A 167 -13.65 -11.68 4.57
C VAL A 167 -14.48 -10.85 3.61
N LEU A 168 -13.84 -9.94 2.88
CA LEU A 168 -14.47 -9.06 1.92
C LEU A 168 -14.10 -9.49 0.51
N ASN A 169 -15.04 -9.32 -0.40
CA ASN A 169 -14.88 -9.51 -1.83
C ASN A 169 -14.90 -8.13 -2.51
N PHE A 170 -13.85 -7.86 -3.28
CA PHE A 170 -13.72 -6.64 -4.06
C PHE A 170 -13.40 -6.96 -5.52
N ASN A 171 -14.23 -6.46 -6.43
CA ASN A 171 -13.98 -6.55 -7.86
C ASN A 171 -13.63 -5.15 -8.39
N ASN A 172 -12.48 -5.02 -9.06
CA ASN A 172 -12.00 -3.75 -9.60
C ASN A 172 -12.36 -3.54 -11.09
N GLY A 173 -13.31 -4.31 -11.62
CA GLY A 173 -13.72 -4.33 -13.02
C GLY A 173 -12.93 -5.32 -13.89
N ARG A 174 -11.79 -5.83 -13.43
CA ARG A 174 -10.97 -6.81 -14.16
C ARG A 174 -10.71 -8.09 -13.38
N LYS A 175 -10.36 -7.93 -12.10
CA LYS A 175 -9.96 -9.00 -11.20
C LYS A 175 -10.76 -8.93 -9.92
N THR A 176 -10.93 -10.09 -9.31
CA THR A 176 -11.62 -10.21 -8.02
C THR A 176 -10.59 -10.52 -6.94
N TYR A 177 -10.65 -9.77 -5.85
CA TYR A 177 -9.71 -9.85 -4.75
C TYR A 177 -10.45 -10.19 -3.46
N LEU A 178 -9.82 -11.00 -2.61
CA LEU A 178 -10.24 -11.14 -1.22
C LEU A 178 -9.46 -10.19 -0.33
N TYR A 179 -10.16 -9.68 0.67
CA TYR A 179 -9.57 -8.91 1.75
C TYR A 179 -9.95 -9.55 3.07
N GLY A 180 -9.04 -9.53 4.03
CA GLY A 180 -9.33 -9.86 5.41
C GLY A 180 -9.39 -8.59 6.24
N GLN A 181 -10.46 -8.39 6.99
CA GLN A 181 -10.69 -7.21 7.79
C GLN A 181 -11.03 -7.61 9.23
N VAL A 182 -10.45 -6.91 10.19
CA VAL A 182 -10.80 -7.03 11.61
C VAL A 182 -11.37 -5.70 12.07
N MET A 183 -12.59 -5.74 12.59
CA MET A 183 -13.30 -4.57 13.11
C MET A 183 -13.31 -4.57 14.63
N ASN A 184 -13.19 -3.38 15.22
CA ASN A 184 -13.52 -3.17 16.62
C ASN A 184 -15.03 -2.93 16.75
N THR A 185 -15.73 -3.85 17.41
CA THR A 185 -17.19 -3.79 17.53
C THR A 185 -17.68 -2.63 18.40
N LYS A 186 -16.85 -2.10 19.31
CA LYS A 186 -17.21 -0.96 20.17
C LYS A 186 -17.17 0.36 19.41
N THR A 187 -16.15 0.56 18.56
CA THR A 187 -15.96 1.81 17.81
C THR A 187 -16.55 1.77 16.40
N GLY A 188 -16.99 0.60 15.93
CA GLY A 188 -17.46 0.39 14.56
C GLY A 188 -16.39 0.61 13.48
N SER A 189 -15.12 0.73 13.89
CA SER A 189 -14.00 1.07 12.99
C SER A 189 -13.18 -0.18 12.64
N ALA A 190 -12.69 -0.23 11.41
CA ALA A 190 -11.68 -1.21 11.01
C ALA A 190 -10.41 -0.98 11.83
N LEU A 191 -9.90 -2.04 12.46
CA LEU A 191 -8.55 -2.03 13.03
C LEU A 191 -7.54 -2.13 11.90
N GLN A 192 -7.77 -3.08 10.98
CA GLN A 192 -6.93 -3.31 9.83
C GLN A 192 -7.72 -4.03 8.73
N THR A 193 -7.47 -3.66 7.47
CA THR A 193 -7.90 -4.38 6.27
C THR A 193 -6.66 -4.75 5.45
N HIS A 194 -6.51 -6.02 5.10
CA HIS A 194 -5.41 -6.51 4.26
C HIS A 194 -5.93 -7.09 2.96
N SER A 195 -5.27 -6.77 1.85
CA SER A 195 -5.45 -7.51 0.60
C SER A 195 -4.85 -8.91 0.75
N LEU A 196 -5.67 -9.95 0.61
CA LEU A 196 -5.20 -11.34 0.60
C LEU A 196 -4.70 -11.74 -0.79
N GLY A 197 -5.22 -11.08 -1.83
CA GLY A 197 -4.82 -11.29 -3.21
C GLY A 197 -5.99 -11.62 -4.12
N GLU A 198 -5.65 -11.83 -5.40
CA GLU A 198 -6.60 -12.26 -6.41
C GLU A 198 -7.14 -13.65 -6.09
N TYR A 199 -8.43 -13.87 -6.31
CA TYR A 199 -9.02 -15.20 -6.17
C TYR A 199 -9.93 -15.55 -7.35
N LEU A 200 -9.96 -16.84 -7.66
CA LEU A 200 -10.79 -17.40 -8.69
C LEU A 200 -12.19 -17.68 -8.14
N SER A 201 -13.16 -16.87 -8.58
CA SER A 201 -14.52 -16.85 -8.03
C SER A 201 -15.34 -18.13 -8.24
N PHE A 202 -14.90 -19.04 -9.12
CA PHE A 202 -15.57 -20.33 -9.32
C PHE A 202 -15.40 -21.30 -8.15
N SER A 203 -14.35 -21.12 -7.31
CA SER A 203 -14.18 -21.87 -6.07
C SER A 203 -14.56 -21.00 -4.89
N LYS A 204 -15.49 -21.47 -4.05
CA LYS A 204 -15.88 -20.78 -2.83
C LYS A 204 -14.69 -20.75 -1.85
N PRO A 205 -14.29 -19.56 -1.34
CA PRO A 205 -13.33 -19.47 -0.26
C PRO A 205 -13.84 -20.18 1.00
N ALA A 206 -12.99 -20.94 1.67
CA ALA A 206 -13.28 -21.51 2.98
C ALA A 206 -12.72 -20.60 4.07
N VAL A 207 -13.50 -20.39 5.13
CA VAL A 207 -13.11 -19.56 6.27
C VAL A 207 -13.38 -20.31 7.56
N ALA A 208 -12.42 -20.31 8.48
CA ALA A 208 -12.56 -20.89 9.80
C ALA A 208 -11.77 -20.07 10.84
N LEU A 209 -12.19 -20.16 12.10
CA LEU A 209 -11.49 -19.56 13.23
C LEU A 209 -10.91 -20.66 14.12
N ASP A 210 -9.70 -20.46 14.60
CA ASP A 210 -9.04 -21.39 15.53
C ASP A 210 -9.30 -21.00 17.00
N ASN A 211 -8.80 -21.85 17.92
CA ASN A 211 -8.85 -21.64 19.36
C ASN A 211 -8.10 -20.39 19.88
N ARG A 212 -7.25 -19.78 19.05
CA ARG A 212 -6.53 -18.51 19.34
C ARG A 212 -7.24 -17.30 18.73
N GLN A 213 -8.41 -17.48 18.13
CA GLN A 213 -9.12 -16.47 17.35
C GLN A 213 -8.30 -15.95 16.15
N THR A 214 -7.49 -16.82 15.56
CA THR A 214 -6.89 -16.59 14.25
C THR A 214 -7.92 -16.93 13.17
N MET A 215 -8.15 -16.01 12.23
CA MET A 215 -8.96 -16.28 11.04
C MET A 215 -8.11 -16.93 9.96
N HIS A 216 -8.53 -18.11 9.51
CA HIS A 216 -7.94 -18.85 8.41
C HIS A 216 -8.81 -18.67 7.16
N VAL A 217 -8.21 -18.25 6.05
CA VAL A 217 -8.90 -18.08 4.77
C VAL A 217 -8.17 -18.91 3.72
N LEU A 218 -8.85 -19.91 3.16
CA LEU A 218 -8.34 -20.76 2.09
C LEU A 218 -9.10 -20.48 0.80
N TYR A 219 -8.40 -20.11 -0.26
CA TYR A 219 -9.00 -19.70 -1.53
C TYR A 219 -8.14 -20.07 -2.72
N LEU A 220 -8.77 -20.32 -3.85
CA LEU A 220 -8.11 -20.70 -5.08
C LEU A 220 -7.55 -19.46 -5.79
N ILE A 221 -6.26 -19.47 -6.12
CA ILE A 221 -5.56 -18.35 -6.79
C ILE A 221 -5.12 -18.68 -8.22
N ALA A 222 -5.00 -19.96 -8.55
CA ALA A 222 -4.76 -20.49 -9.89
C ALA A 222 -5.44 -21.88 -9.98
N PRO A 223 -5.66 -22.46 -11.18
CA PRO A 223 -6.50 -23.67 -11.34
C PRO A 223 -6.19 -24.85 -10.40
N THR A 224 -4.94 -24.98 -9.95
CA THR A 224 -4.49 -26.03 -9.03
C THR A 224 -3.73 -25.50 -7.81
N VAL A 225 -3.80 -24.19 -7.54
CA VAL A 225 -3.07 -23.54 -6.44
C VAL A 225 -4.02 -22.77 -5.54
N TRP A 226 -3.93 -23.07 -4.25
CA TRP A 226 -4.66 -22.42 -3.18
C TRP A 226 -3.71 -21.57 -2.34
N SER A 227 -4.22 -20.46 -1.82
CA SER A 227 -3.57 -19.61 -0.84
C SER A 227 -4.29 -19.76 0.50
N HIS A 228 -3.53 -19.97 1.56
CA HIS A 228 -4.00 -20.02 2.94
C HIS A 228 -3.44 -18.83 3.72
N ALA A 229 -4.28 -17.82 3.91
CA ALA A 229 -3.94 -16.64 4.70
C ALA A 229 -4.40 -16.80 6.16
N ARG A 230 -3.63 -16.23 7.09
CA ARG A 230 -3.96 -16.21 8.52
C ARG A 230 -3.93 -14.80 9.08
N ILE A 231 -4.98 -14.39 9.79
CA ILE A 231 -5.11 -13.06 10.38
C ILE A 231 -5.41 -13.17 11.87
N GLY A 232 -4.64 -12.47 12.69
CA GLY A 232 -4.81 -12.42 14.13
C GLY A 232 -5.95 -11.50 14.61
N PRO A 233 -6.37 -11.61 15.87
CA PRO A 233 -7.44 -10.81 16.48
C PRO A 233 -7.14 -9.31 16.66
N ASP A 234 -5.87 -8.93 16.54
CA ASP A 234 -5.41 -7.54 16.49
C ASP A 234 -5.40 -6.97 15.07
N GLY A 235 -5.67 -7.80 14.05
CA GLY A 235 -5.58 -7.43 12.65
C GLY A 235 -4.21 -7.69 12.03
N SER A 236 -3.26 -8.29 12.74
CA SER A 236 -1.96 -8.67 12.16
C SER A 236 -2.12 -9.75 11.08
N LEU A 237 -1.46 -9.57 9.94
CA LEU A 237 -1.38 -10.62 8.91
C LEU A 237 -0.23 -11.57 9.30
N LEU A 238 -0.57 -12.79 9.72
CA LEU A 238 0.39 -13.80 10.17
C LEU A 238 1.10 -14.52 8.99
N GLY A 239 0.83 -14.09 7.76
CA GLY A 239 1.39 -14.61 6.53
C GLY A 239 0.40 -15.43 5.70
N SER A 240 0.87 -15.84 4.53
CA SER A 240 0.15 -16.73 3.62
C SER A 240 1.03 -17.91 3.21
N GLN A 241 0.44 -19.08 3.08
CA GLN A 241 1.09 -20.31 2.58
C GLN A 241 0.37 -20.77 1.32
N LEU A 242 1.12 -21.26 0.33
CA LEU A 242 0.54 -21.77 -0.90
C LEU A 242 0.45 -23.30 -0.84
N HIS A 243 -0.61 -23.83 -1.43
CA HIS A 243 -0.96 -25.24 -1.40
C HIS A 243 -1.35 -25.73 -2.79
N LYS A 244 -0.98 -26.97 -3.12
CA LYS A 244 -1.55 -27.73 -4.24
C LYS A 244 -2.30 -28.94 -3.71
N ALA A 245 -3.27 -29.44 -4.48
CA ALA A 245 -3.94 -30.69 -4.16
C ALA A 245 -2.91 -31.83 -4.07
N ALA A 246 -3.00 -32.67 -3.04
CA ALA A 246 -2.14 -33.85 -2.90
C ALA A 246 -2.59 -35.04 -3.77
N GLY A 247 -3.78 -34.94 -4.39
CA GLY A 247 -4.38 -35.97 -5.23
C GLY A 247 -5.60 -35.40 -5.96
N SER A 248 -6.65 -36.21 -6.12
CA SER A 248 -7.92 -35.79 -6.75
C SER A 248 -8.82 -34.93 -5.87
N ILE A 249 -8.51 -34.84 -4.56
CA ILE A 249 -9.30 -34.07 -3.60
C ILE A 249 -8.67 -32.70 -3.41
N ASN A 250 -9.49 -31.65 -3.53
CA ASN A 250 -9.05 -30.27 -3.34
C ASN A 250 -8.68 -29.97 -1.87
N PRO A 251 -7.73 -29.05 -1.63
CA PRO A 251 -7.42 -28.54 -0.30
C PRO A 251 -8.65 -28.02 0.44
N GLN A 252 -8.75 -28.35 1.74
CA GLN A 252 -9.86 -27.94 2.60
C GLN A 252 -9.35 -27.55 3.99
N LEU A 253 -10.11 -26.68 4.68
CA LEU A 253 -9.85 -26.37 6.08
C LEU A 253 -10.47 -27.44 6.99
N PHE A 254 -9.68 -27.92 7.95
CA PHE A 254 -10.11 -28.86 8.98
C PHE A 254 -9.89 -28.23 10.35
N THR A 255 -10.95 -28.21 11.16
CA THR A 255 -10.87 -27.87 12.58
C THR A 255 -10.64 -29.15 13.37
N MET A 256 -9.52 -29.21 14.07
CA MET A 256 -9.10 -30.35 14.89
C MET A 256 -9.82 -30.34 16.24
N LYS A 257 -9.73 -31.46 16.99
CA LYS A 257 -10.36 -31.59 18.32
C LYS A 257 -9.85 -30.57 19.34
N ASP A 258 -8.60 -30.12 19.21
CA ASP A 258 -8.00 -29.09 20.06
C ASP A 258 -8.43 -27.67 19.68
N GLY A 259 -9.25 -27.52 18.62
CA GLY A 259 -9.71 -26.25 18.07
C GLY A 259 -8.68 -25.56 17.16
N SER A 260 -7.55 -26.20 16.83
CA SER A 260 -6.64 -25.70 15.81
C SER A 260 -7.23 -25.90 14.41
N VAL A 261 -6.88 -25.01 13.47
CA VAL A 261 -7.32 -25.10 12.07
C VAL A 261 -6.13 -25.35 11.16
N GLN A 262 -6.23 -26.35 10.29
CA GLN A 262 -5.17 -26.74 9.35
C GLN A 262 -5.73 -26.98 7.95
N VAL A 263 -4.86 -26.89 6.93
CA VAL A 263 -5.21 -27.22 5.55
C VAL A 263 -4.89 -28.70 5.30
N GLY A 264 -5.92 -29.51 5.03
CA GLY A 264 -5.77 -30.91 4.65
C GLY A 264 -5.84 -31.10 3.12
N ASN A 265 -5.66 -32.35 2.67
CA ASN A 265 -5.68 -32.74 1.26
C ASN A 265 -4.72 -31.95 0.36
N SER A 266 -3.60 -31.48 0.92
CA SER A 266 -2.69 -30.58 0.22
C SER A 266 -1.23 -30.84 0.51
N ILE A 267 -0.38 -30.37 -0.40
CA ILE A 267 1.07 -30.27 -0.23
C ILE A 267 1.47 -28.79 -0.29
N PRO A 268 2.42 -28.32 0.55
CA PRO A 268 2.97 -26.98 0.44
C PRO A 268 3.56 -26.73 -0.94
N TYR A 269 3.35 -25.54 -1.47
CA TYR A 269 3.80 -25.15 -2.80
C TYR A 269 4.73 -23.94 -2.72
N ASP A 270 5.92 -24.05 -3.33
CA ASP A 270 6.82 -22.93 -3.57
C ASP A 270 6.99 -22.71 -5.09
N PRO A 271 6.47 -21.59 -5.64
CA PRO A 271 6.60 -21.26 -7.05
C PRO A 271 8.05 -21.15 -7.53
N LYS A 272 8.98 -20.69 -6.69
CA LYS A 272 10.39 -20.51 -7.08
C LYS A 272 11.07 -21.86 -7.24
N ALA A 273 10.90 -22.74 -6.25
CA ALA A 273 11.45 -24.08 -6.29
C ALA A 273 10.92 -24.89 -7.49
N GLU A 274 9.63 -24.77 -7.84
CA GLU A 274 9.08 -25.45 -9.02
C GLU A 274 9.63 -24.86 -10.33
N ALA A 275 9.77 -23.53 -10.43
CA ALA A 275 10.35 -22.91 -11.61
C ALA A 275 11.80 -23.36 -11.85
N GLU A 276 12.60 -23.46 -10.78
CA GLU A 276 13.95 -24.00 -10.82
C GLU A 276 13.98 -25.48 -11.21
N ALA A 277 13.08 -26.30 -10.66
CA ALA A 277 12.96 -27.71 -11.03
C ALA A 277 12.58 -27.88 -12.51
N ARG A 278 11.62 -27.08 -13.01
CA ARG A 278 11.25 -27.08 -14.43
C ARG A 278 12.39 -26.63 -15.33
N GLY A 279 13.20 -25.67 -14.90
CA GLY A 279 14.40 -25.24 -15.62
C GLY A 279 15.48 -26.32 -15.72
N LYS A 280 15.51 -27.27 -14.79
CA LYS A 280 16.43 -28.43 -14.78
C LYS A 280 15.93 -29.60 -15.64
N VAL A 281 14.65 -29.64 -16.00
CA VAL A 281 14.10 -30.67 -16.90
C VAL A 281 14.49 -30.32 -18.33
N ARG A 282 15.24 -31.20 -18.98
CA ARG A 282 15.61 -31.06 -20.40
C ARG A 282 14.35 -30.88 -21.24
N LYS A 283 14.35 -29.87 -22.10
CA LYS A 283 13.22 -29.68 -23.03
C LYS A 283 13.20 -30.83 -24.02
N ALA A 284 12.02 -31.29 -24.43
CA ALA A 284 11.89 -32.32 -25.45
C ALA A 284 12.55 -31.93 -26.80
N SER A 285 12.83 -30.64 -27.00
CA SER A 285 13.58 -30.09 -28.15
C SER A 285 15.10 -30.14 -28.00
N GLU A 286 15.65 -30.46 -26.82
CA GLU A 286 17.09 -30.63 -26.65
C GLU A 286 17.52 -31.97 -27.25
N ARG A 287 18.11 -31.90 -28.44
CA ARG A 287 18.66 -33.05 -29.14
C ARG A 287 19.81 -33.64 -28.30
N PRO A 288 19.88 -34.97 -28.11
CA PRO A 288 21.00 -35.59 -27.42
C PRO A 288 22.32 -35.19 -28.11
N SER A 289 23.33 -34.83 -27.31
CA SER A 289 24.69 -34.71 -27.84
C SER A 289 25.19 -36.12 -28.16
N PHE A 290 25.35 -36.40 -29.44
CA PHE A 290 26.06 -37.58 -29.94
C PHE A 290 27.56 -37.29 -29.93
#